data_AF-X0X1A7-F1
#
_entry.id   AF-X0X1A7-F1
#
_cell.length_a   1.000
_cell.length_b   1.000
_cell.length_c   1.000
_cell.angle_alpha   90.00
_cell.angle_beta   90.00
_cell.angle_gamma   90.00
#
_symmetry.space_group_name_H-M   'P 1'
#
loop_
_entity.id
_entity.type
_entity.pdbx_description
1 polymer ?
#
loop_
_entity_poly.entity_id
_entity_poly.type
_entity_poly.pdbx_seq_one_letter_code
_entity_poly.pdbx_strand_id
1 'polypeptide(L)'
;GATGGTNITGDALFGTDLSNDHPISFTYNDALAGTDGGLHTPSDTISGLAGGGFIAGDMLFSDNMECASCHDPHDAAGVTAMLLVSNVNSALCLTCHDK
;
A
#
# COMPACT_ATOMS: atom_id res chain seq x y z
N GLY A 1 -11.09 -21.05 -25.06
CA GLY A 1 -11.20 -19.88 -24.18
C GLY A 1 -12.65 -19.74 -23.78
N ALA A 2 -12.94 -19.82 -22.50
CA ALA A 2 -14.28 -19.56 -21.99
C ALA A 2 -14.37 -18.06 -21.65
N THR A 3 -15.14 -17.35 -22.45
CA THR A 3 -15.51 -15.94 -22.27
C THR A 3 -16.69 -15.85 -21.31
N GLY A 4 -16.57 -15.04 -20.25
CA GLY A 4 -17.74 -14.46 -19.56
C GLY A 4 -18.20 -15.13 -18.26
N GLY A 5 -17.30 -15.33 -17.29
CA GLY A 5 -17.67 -15.54 -15.89
C GLY A 5 -17.18 -14.36 -15.06
N THR A 6 -18.10 -13.63 -14.42
CA THR A 6 -17.74 -12.65 -13.39
C THR A 6 -17.11 -13.42 -12.23
N ASN A 7 -15.77 -13.51 -12.21
CA ASN A 7 -15.05 -14.37 -11.26
C ASN A 7 -15.02 -13.79 -9.83
N ILE A 8 -15.39 -12.53 -9.67
CA ILE A 8 -15.44 -11.82 -8.38
C ILE A 8 -16.83 -11.22 -8.23
N THR A 9 -17.53 -11.55 -7.14
CA THR A 9 -18.89 -11.08 -6.84
C THR A 9 -18.97 -10.53 -5.41
N GLY A 10 -20.03 -9.76 -5.11
CA GLY A 10 -20.24 -9.18 -3.78
C GLY A 10 -19.28 -8.02 -3.48
N ASP A 11 -18.92 -7.85 -2.21
CA ASP A 11 -18.08 -6.73 -1.71
C ASP A 11 -16.67 -6.71 -2.30
N ALA A 12 -16.25 -7.78 -2.98
CA ALA A 12 -14.98 -7.85 -3.70
C ALA A 12 -15.06 -7.29 -5.14
N LEU A 13 -16.24 -6.90 -5.63
CA LEU A 13 -16.42 -6.35 -6.98
C LEU A 13 -16.10 -4.84 -6.99
N PHE A 14 -14.84 -4.50 -7.24
CA PHE A 14 -14.35 -3.12 -7.29
C PHE A 14 -14.73 -2.33 -8.55
N GLY A 15 -15.65 -2.85 -9.39
CA GLY A 15 -16.09 -2.18 -10.61
C GLY A 15 -14.96 -1.99 -11.64
N THR A 16 -15.09 -0.96 -12.49
CA THR A 16 -14.10 -0.59 -13.52
C THR A 16 -13.35 0.70 -13.19
N ASP A 17 -13.70 1.37 -12.11
CA ASP A 17 -13.10 2.62 -11.65
C ASP A 17 -12.60 2.40 -10.23
N LEU A 18 -11.29 2.49 -10.04
CA LEU A 18 -10.61 2.25 -8.77
C LEU A 18 -10.17 3.55 -8.10
N SER A 19 -10.53 4.70 -8.66
CA SER A 19 -10.04 6.01 -8.22
C SER A 19 -10.46 6.40 -6.80
N ASN A 20 -11.56 5.83 -6.30
CA ASN A 20 -12.06 6.02 -4.93
C ASN A 20 -11.58 4.95 -3.94
N ASP A 21 -11.24 3.75 -4.43
CA ASP A 21 -11.04 2.55 -3.60
C ASP A 21 -9.57 2.14 -3.45
N HIS A 22 -8.72 2.46 -4.44
CA HIS A 22 -7.33 2.01 -4.45
C HIS A 22 -6.38 3.13 -4.89
N PRO A 23 -5.65 3.77 -3.95
CA PRO A 23 -4.59 4.70 -4.29
C PRO A 23 -3.34 3.89 -4.67
N ILE A 24 -3.30 3.38 -5.89
CA ILE A 24 -2.09 2.80 -6.49
C ILE A 24 -1.78 3.54 -7.79
N SER A 25 -0.54 3.41 -8.27
CA SER A 25 -0.07 4.06 -9.50
C SER A 25 0.04 5.59 -9.39
N PHE A 26 0.48 6.10 -8.23
CA PHE A 26 0.89 7.49 -8.07
C PHE A 26 2.24 7.60 -7.36
N THR A 27 2.92 8.72 -7.57
CA THR A 27 4.21 9.00 -6.95
C THR A 27 4.02 9.41 -5.50
N TYR A 28 4.70 8.72 -4.59
CA TYR A 28 4.84 9.10 -3.18
C TYR A 28 6.31 9.35 -2.87
N ASN A 29 6.69 10.63 -2.84
CA ASN A 29 8.06 11.06 -2.55
C ASN A 29 8.06 12.18 -1.50
N ASP A 30 9.24 12.57 -1.05
CA ASP A 30 9.42 13.61 -0.04
C ASP A 30 8.77 14.95 -0.42
N ALA A 31 8.75 15.28 -1.73
CA ALA A 31 8.14 16.52 -2.21
C ALA A 31 6.61 16.49 -2.06
N LEU A 32 5.98 15.36 -2.37
CA LEU A 32 4.54 15.17 -2.10
C LEU A 32 4.27 15.23 -0.60
N ALA A 33 5.07 14.52 0.21
CA ALA A 33 4.90 14.49 1.65
C ALA A 33 4.98 15.89 2.28
N GLY A 34 5.98 16.68 1.89
CA GLY A 34 6.13 18.06 2.34
C GLY A 34 5.03 19.01 1.84
N THR A 35 4.39 18.71 0.69
CA THR A 35 3.27 19.51 0.17
C THR A 35 1.96 19.16 0.86
N ASP A 36 1.71 17.88 1.11
CA ASP A 36 0.49 17.39 1.76
C ASP A 36 0.47 17.75 3.26
N GLY A 37 1.60 17.57 3.95
CA GLY A 37 1.78 17.89 5.36
C GLY A 37 1.15 16.89 6.34
N GLY A 38 0.44 15.87 5.88
CA GLY A 38 -0.09 14.75 6.67
C GLY A 38 0.52 13.39 6.30
N LEU A 39 1.61 13.39 5.54
CA LEU A 39 2.35 12.20 5.15
C LEU A 39 3.74 12.21 5.80
N HIS A 40 4.18 11.04 6.23
CA HIS A 40 5.57 10.81 6.62
C HIS A 40 6.49 11.00 5.41
N THR A 41 7.72 11.44 5.64
CA THR A 41 8.69 11.61 4.54
C THR A 41 9.26 10.23 4.17
N PRO A 42 9.08 9.73 2.93
CA PRO A 42 9.43 8.35 2.60
C PRO A 42 10.90 8.00 2.75
N SER A 43 11.79 8.97 2.57
CA SER A 43 13.24 8.76 2.63
C SER A 43 13.84 8.77 4.04
N ASP A 44 13.09 9.18 5.07
CA ASP A 44 13.59 9.32 6.46
C ASP A 44 12.75 8.59 7.52
N THR A 45 11.51 8.19 7.20
CA THR A 45 10.65 7.42 8.10
C THR A 45 10.86 5.92 7.91
N ILE A 46 11.14 5.23 9.01
CA ILE A 46 11.31 3.76 9.05
C ILE A 46 9.95 3.09 8.79
N SER A 47 9.91 2.12 7.88
CA SER A 47 8.69 1.40 7.48
C SER A 47 8.12 0.47 8.55
N GLY A 48 8.96 0.06 9.51
CA GLY A 48 8.63 -0.97 10.50
C GLY A 48 8.73 -2.40 9.97
N LEU A 49 9.09 -2.60 8.70
CA LEU A 49 9.32 -3.92 8.12
C LEU A 49 10.65 -4.53 8.56
N ALA A 50 10.73 -5.86 8.43
CA ALA A 50 11.94 -6.61 8.73
C ALA A 50 13.09 -6.14 7.83
N GLY A 51 14.19 -5.68 8.45
CA GLY A 51 15.33 -5.08 7.74
C GLY A 51 15.57 -3.62 8.13
N GLY A 52 14.58 -2.96 8.72
CA GLY A 52 14.73 -1.60 9.28
C GLY A 52 14.97 -0.53 8.21
N GLY A 53 14.47 -0.75 6.99
CA GLY A 53 14.54 0.23 5.92
C GLY A 53 13.52 1.36 6.09
N PHE A 54 13.63 2.34 5.20
CA PHE A 54 12.69 3.44 5.11
C PHE A 54 11.52 3.07 4.20
N ILE A 55 10.40 3.81 4.31
CA ILE A 55 9.21 3.62 3.46
C ILE A 55 9.60 3.57 1.97
N ALA A 56 10.49 4.47 1.52
CA ALA A 56 10.92 4.53 0.13
C ALA A 56 11.62 3.25 -0.36
N GLY A 57 12.40 2.59 0.50
CA GLY A 57 13.15 1.38 0.13
C GLY A 57 12.34 0.10 0.29
N ASP A 58 11.43 0.10 1.27
CA ASP A 58 10.75 -1.12 1.70
C ASP A 58 9.37 -1.30 1.07
N MET A 59 8.67 -0.19 0.79
CA MET A 59 7.29 -0.24 0.33
C MET A 59 7.08 0.41 -1.04
N LEU A 60 7.99 1.26 -1.53
CA LEU A 60 7.79 1.98 -2.79
C LEU A 60 8.60 1.39 -3.94
N PHE A 61 8.05 1.50 -5.14
CA PHE A 61 8.65 1.02 -6.37
C PHE A 61 9.05 2.22 -7.23
N SER A 62 10.33 2.61 -7.15
CA SER A 62 10.83 3.83 -7.81
C SER A 62 10.00 5.06 -7.43
N ASP A 63 9.79 5.25 -6.12
CA ASP A 63 8.96 6.32 -5.52
C ASP A 63 7.46 6.26 -5.87
N ASN A 64 6.94 5.13 -6.36
CA ASN A 64 5.51 4.95 -6.61
C ASN A 64 4.87 3.98 -5.63
N MET A 65 3.65 4.31 -5.22
CA MET A 65 2.78 3.41 -4.48
C MET A 65 2.13 2.42 -5.44
N GLU A 66 2.36 1.14 -5.20
CA GLU A 66 1.85 0.04 -6.01
C GLU A 66 1.16 -1.01 -5.14
N CYS A 67 0.59 -2.05 -5.76
CA CYS A 67 -0.09 -3.13 -5.04
C CYS A 67 0.80 -3.74 -3.95
N ALA A 68 2.09 -3.92 -4.29
CA ALA A 68 3.07 -4.50 -3.40
C ALA A 68 3.60 -3.54 -2.32
N SER A 69 3.12 -2.29 -2.28
CA SER A 69 3.37 -1.37 -1.17
C SER A 69 2.57 -1.72 0.07
N CYS A 70 1.49 -2.48 -0.10
CA CYS A 70 0.62 -2.94 0.99
C CYS A 70 0.57 -4.46 1.08
N HIS A 71 0.72 -5.18 -0.04
CA HIS A 71 0.54 -6.62 -0.12
C HIS A 71 1.80 -7.39 -0.47
N ASP A 72 1.99 -8.55 0.16
CA ASP A 72 2.96 -9.57 -0.25
C ASP A 72 2.22 -10.79 -0.81
N PRO A 73 2.26 -11.05 -2.13
CA PRO A 73 1.56 -12.18 -2.75
C PRO A 73 2.07 -13.56 -2.29
N HIS A 74 3.17 -13.62 -1.53
CA HIS A 74 3.66 -14.86 -0.92
C HIS A 74 3.39 -14.96 0.58
N ASP A 75 2.79 -13.94 1.19
CA ASP A 75 2.46 -13.86 2.62
C ASP A 75 3.63 -14.30 3.52
N ALA A 76 4.84 -13.81 3.24
CA ALA A 76 6.04 -14.18 3.99
C ALA A 76 5.95 -13.74 5.47
N ALA A 77 5.17 -12.69 5.76
CA ALA A 77 4.90 -12.19 7.09
C ALA A 77 3.77 -12.94 7.82
N GLY A 78 2.97 -13.74 7.12
CA GLY A 78 1.83 -14.48 7.69
C GLY A 78 0.72 -13.55 8.22
N VAL A 79 0.52 -12.40 7.57
CA VAL A 79 -0.45 -11.38 8.00
C VAL A 79 -1.73 -11.54 7.18
N THR A 80 -2.87 -11.50 7.86
CA THR A 80 -4.20 -11.59 7.22
C THR A 80 -4.31 -10.67 6.00
N ALA A 81 -4.92 -11.20 4.93
CA ALA A 81 -5.07 -10.53 3.63
C ALA A 81 -3.74 -10.24 2.92
N MET A 82 -2.69 -11.00 3.25
CA MET A 82 -1.40 -10.93 2.59
C MET A 82 -0.79 -9.54 2.70
N LEU A 83 -0.95 -8.88 3.86
CA LEU A 83 -0.45 -7.52 4.06
C LEU A 83 1.01 -7.54 4.51
N LEU A 84 1.77 -6.52 4.13
CA LEU A 84 3.12 -6.32 4.66
C LEU A 84 3.10 -6.00 6.17
N VAL A 85 2.09 -5.24 6.60
CA VAL A 85 1.88 -4.84 8.00
C VAL A 85 0.45 -5.17 8.41
N SER A 86 0.27 -5.68 9.63
CA SER A 86 -1.07 -5.89 10.19
C SER A 86 -1.84 -4.57 10.24
N ASN A 87 -3.07 -4.55 9.71
CA ASN A 87 -3.90 -3.36 9.75
C ASN A 87 -4.67 -3.17 11.07
N VAL A 88 -4.28 -3.88 12.14
CA VAL A 88 -4.85 -3.65 13.48
C VAL A 88 -4.61 -2.20 13.89
N ASN A 89 -5.68 -1.52 14.35
CA ASN A 89 -5.66 -0.08 14.68
C ASN A 89 -5.16 0.83 13.55
N SER A 90 -5.34 0.43 12.28
CA SER A 90 -4.86 1.16 11.11
C SER A 90 -3.33 1.26 10.99
N ALA A 91 -2.58 0.35 11.62
CA ALA A 91 -1.12 0.44 11.68
C ALA A 91 -0.46 0.45 10.28
N LEU A 92 -1.04 -0.24 9.29
CA LEU A 92 -0.57 -0.15 7.90
C LEU A 92 -0.71 1.28 7.36
N CYS A 93 -1.87 1.91 7.56
CA CYS A 93 -2.11 3.28 7.10
C CYS A 93 -1.18 4.28 7.79
N LEU A 94 -1.00 4.12 9.10
CA LEU A 94 -0.14 4.96 9.94
C LEU A 94 1.35 4.75 9.67
N THR A 95 1.72 3.78 8.83
CA THR A 95 3.10 3.68 8.35
C THR A 95 3.44 4.87 7.44
N CYS A 96 2.46 5.38 6.69
CA CYS A 96 2.66 6.48 5.75
C CYS A 96 1.96 7.78 6.17
N HIS A 97 0.90 7.71 6.96
CA HIS A 97 0.10 8.87 7.36
C HIS A 97 0.38 9.29 8.80
N ASP A 98 0.62 10.59 8.99
CA ASP A 98 0.70 11.24 10.30
C ASP A 98 -0.69 11.83 10.64
N LYS A 99 -1.44 11.16 11.52
CA LYS A 99 -2.89 11.41 11.76
C LYS A 99 -3.20 11.63 13.24
#